data_AF-A0A8H4Y9N1-F1
#
_entry.id   AF-A0A8H4Y9N1-F1
#
_cell.length_a   1.000
_cell.length_b   1.000
_cell.length_c   1.000
_cell.angle_alpha   90.00
_cell.angle_beta   90.00
_cell.angle_gamma   90.00
#
_symmetry.space_group_name_H-M   'P 1'
#
loop_
_entity.id
_entity.type
_entity.pdbx_description
1 polymer ?
#
loop_
_entity_poly.entity_id
_entity_poly.type
_entity_poly.pdbx_seq_one_letter_code
_entity_poly.pdbx_strand_id
1 'polypeptide(L)'
;MASNPFIVSWWPLALADPALFHVSIQTASLDEERRAQRGFPISELLMADSVSLIRQKIGSSLLAIQDETLNSVVTLAAIEHGKGNMDASQAHIDGAKRIVSIRGGINQVKRVNPLTARMIAWVSMLVTGYPQYPIQDDLGLGDGVGPTLQWLLASSSLDFQDCVVESLHLNPDVAEILVRLRAIMHQPNALGILGTELHDLTCFVVHKLLLIAPSNSPHSECLRYAMALYMLIIHGTTYYTHTELANSIISCLKSQLDLLLMEPFNAIFGSLQTWALSVAIVSATKPADVEWLSKTARVVASALEVENWEDALMHLRNILWLETERADTFRQQWERILT
;
A
#
# COMPACT_ATOMS: atom_id res chain seq x y z
N MET A 1 -0.57 20.55 11.68
CA MET A 1 -1.83 19.80 11.51
C MET A 1 -2.07 19.63 10.02
N ALA A 2 -1.93 18.42 9.49
CA ALA A 2 -2.31 18.16 8.10
C ALA A 2 -3.84 18.12 8.02
N SER A 3 -4.42 18.94 7.15
CA SER A 3 -5.87 18.94 6.91
C SER A 3 -6.29 17.63 6.25
N ASN A 4 -7.37 17.00 6.74
CA ASN A 4 -7.89 15.75 6.19
C ASN A 4 -8.16 15.89 4.67
N PRO A 5 -7.49 15.11 3.81
CA PRO A 5 -7.57 15.28 2.36
C PRO A 5 -8.94 14.91 1.79
N PHE A 6 -9.77 14.15 2.53
CA PHE A 6 -11.19 13.99 2.21
C PHE A 6 -11.93 15.33 2.28
N ILE A 7 -11.71 16.11 3.35
CA ILE A 7 -12.39 17.39 3.56
C ILE A 7 -11.91 18.44 2.56
N VAL A 8 -10.59 18.55 2.35
CA VAL A 8 -10.02 19.65 1.56
C VAL A 8 -10.00 19.40 0.06
N SER A 9 -9.97 18.14 -0.39
CA SER A 9 -9.81 17.81 -1.81
C SER A 9 -10.98 17.00 -2.37
N TRP A 10 -11.43 15.94 -1.68
CA TRP A 10 -12.49 15.06 -2.20
C TRP A 10 -13.89 15.68 -2.08
N TRP A 11 -14.24 16.21 -0.92
CA TRP A 11 -15.59 16.70 -0.63
C TRP A 11 -16.05 17.85 -1.54
N PRO A 12 -15.20 18.85 -1.88
CA PRO A 12 -15.58 19.87 -2.85
C PRO A 12 -15.91 19.30 -4.24
N LEU A 13 -15.19 18.27 -4.69
CA LEU A 13 -15.48 17.59 -5.96
C LEU A 13 -16.78 16.80 -5.87
N ALA A 14 -17.00 16.08 -4.77
CA ALA A 14 -18.23 15.34 -4.55
C ALA A 14 -19.46 16.26 -4.56
N LEU A 15 -19.39 17.45 -3.94
CA LEU A 15 -20.50 18.40 -3.96
C LEU A 15 -20.78 19.01 -5.34
N ALA A 16 -19.77 19.03 -6.23
CA ALA A 16 -19.91 19.61 -7.56
C ALA A 16 -20.46 18.62 -8.61
N ASP A 17 -20.43 17.32 -8.33
CA ASP A 17 -20.87 16.27 -9.26
C ASP A 17 -21.85 15.28 -8.60
N PRO A 18 -23.09 15.17 -9.12
CA PRO A 18 -24.10 14.29 -8.54
C PRO A 18 -23.69 12.82 -8.44
N ALA A 19 -22.99 12.28 -9.46
CA ALA A 19 -22.57 10.87 -9.42
C ALA A 19 -21.55 10.66 -8.29
N LEU A 20 -20.56 11.54 -8.21
CA LEU A 20 -19.51 11.49 -7.18
C LEU A 20 -20.07 11.73 -5.77
N PHE A 21 -21.09 12.60 -5.64
CA PHE A 21 -21.81 12.80 -4.39
C PHE A 21 -22.47 11.50 -3.90
N HIS A 22 -23.26 10.85 -4.75
CA HIS A 22 -24.02 9.66 -4.39
C HIS A 22 -23.11 8.48 -4.02
N VAL A 23 -22.04 8.22 -4.79
CA VAL A 23 -21.06 7.17 -4.44
C VAL A 23 -20.29 7.47 -3.15
N SER A 24 -20.06 8.75 -2.84
CA SER A 24 -19.41 9.16 -1.58
C SER A 24 -20.29 8.85 -0.37
N ILE A 25 -21.60 9.17 -0.44
CA ILE A 25 -22.57 8.81 0.60
C ILE A 25 -22.68 7.29 0.72
N GLN A 26 -22.75 6.59 -0.42
CA GLN A 26 -22.84 5.14 -0.44
C GLN A 26 -21.65 4.46 0.22
N THR A 27 -20.44 5.02 0.07
CA THR A 27 -19.24 4.54 0.76
C THR A 27 -19.36 4.69 2.27
N ALA A 28 -19.89 5.81 2.75
CA ALA A 28 -20.15 6.03 4.17
C ALA A 28 -21.21 5.07 4.72
N SER A 29 -22.32 4.87 3.99
CA SER A 29 -23.36 3.90 4.36
C SER A 29 -22.81 2.47 4.40
N LEU A 30 -21.97 2.08 3.44
CA LEU A 30 -21.34 0.76 3.43
C LEU A 30 -20.45 0.54 4.66
N ASP A 31 -19.64 1.52 5.06
CA ASP A 31 -18.79 1.40 6.24
C ASP A 31 -19.62 1.23 7.53
N GLU A 32 -20.70 2.01 7.68
CA GLU A 32 -21.64 1.87 8.80
C GLU A 32 -22.31 0.48 8.81
N GLU A 33 -22.81 0.04 7.66
CA GLU A 33 -23.49 -1.25 7.49
C GLU A 33 -22.56 -2.44 7.76
N ARG A 34 -21.29 -2.37 7.31
CA ARG A 34 -20.27 -3.40 7.61
C ARG A 34 -20.01 -3.52 9.11
N ARG A 35 -19.95 -2.38 9.82
CA ARG A 35 -19.78 -2.37 11.29
C ARG A 35 -21.01 -2.92 12.00
N ALA A 36 -22.21 -2.63 11.48
CA ALA A 36 -23.46 -3.12 12.04
C ALA A 36 -23.69 -4.62 11.81
N GLN A 37 -23.08 -5.21 10.77
CA GLN A 37 -23.21 -6.63 10.39
C GLN A 37 -24.67 -7.06 10.12
N ARG A 38 -25.46 -6.19 9.46
CA ARG A 38 -26.89 -6.40 9.19
C ARG A 38 -27.25 -6.46 7.70
N GLY A 39 -26.29 -6.75 6.84
CA GLY A 39 -26.46 -6.65 5.37
C GLY A 39 -26.29 -5.21 4.87
N PHE A 40 -26.70 -4.93 3.63
CA PHE A 40 -26.40 -3.67 2.93
C PHE A 40 -27.63 -2.93 2.32
N PRO A 41 -28.80 -2.88 2.98
CA PRO A 41 -30.03 -2.36 2.37
C PRO A 41 -29.93 -0.89 1.90
N ILE A 42 -29.26 -0.02 2.65
CA ILE A 42 -29.10 1.40 2.30
C ILE A 42 -28.06 1.54 1.18
N SER A 43 -26.93 0.84 1.28
CA SER A 43 -25.93 0.87 0.21
C SER A 43 -26.45 0.24 -1.09
N GLU A 44 -27.36 -0.73 -1.04
CA GLU A 44 -28.04 -1.26 -2.24
C GLU A 44 -29.01 -0.23 -2.85
N LEU A 45 -29.79 0.46 -2.03
CA LEU A 45 -30.68 1.52 -2.49
C LEU A 45 -29.90 2.63 -3.22
N LEU A 46 -28.81 3.12 -2.60
CA LEU A 46 -27.94 4.15 -3.16
C LEU A 46 -27.17 3.68 -4.42
N MET A 47 -27.01 2.36 -4.60
CA MET A 47 -26.35 1.79 -5.78
C MET A 47 -27.15 2.08 -7.05
N ALA A 48 -28.47 1.93 -6.98
CA ALA A 48 -29.35 2.14 -8.13
C ALA A 48 -29.22 3.57 -8.69
N ASP A 49 -29.22 4.57 -7.79
CA ASP A 49 -29.06 5.97 -8.17
C ASP A 49 -27.66 6.26 -8.71
N SER A 50 -26.62 5.77 -8.03
CA SER A 50 -25.22 5.96 -8.44
C SER A 50 -24.95 5.39 -9.84
N VAL A 51 -25.40 4.15 -10.09
CA VAL A 51 -25.24 3.49 -11.41
C VAL A 51 -26.04 4.20 -12.49
N SER A 52 -27.24 4.70 -12.18
CA SER A 52 -28.07 5.47 -13.12
C SER A 52 -27.35 6.74 -13.58
N LEU A 53 -26.83 7.53 -12.62
CA LEU A 53 -26.09 8.76 -12.89
C LEU A 53 -24.82 8.48 -13.71
N ILE A 54 -24.05 7.46 -13.35
CA ILE A 54 -22.84 7.08 -14.09
C ILE A 54 -23.18 6.62 -15.51
N ARG A 55 -24.23 5.82 -15.70
CA ARG A 55 -24.67 5.42 -17.06
C ARG A 55 -25.01 6.64 -17.92
N GLN A 56 -25.69 7.64 -17.35
CA GLN A 56 -25.97 8.89 -18.04
C GLN A 56 -24.68 9.62 -18.44
N LYS A 57 -23.69 9.69 -17.54
CA LYS A 57 -22.39 10.32 -17.84
C LYS A 57 -21.62 9.56 -18.92
N ILE A 58 -21.56 8.24 -18.84
CA ILE A 58 -20.85 7.39 -19.81
C ILE A 58 -21.51 7.46 -21.20
N GLY A 59 -22.82 7.69 -21.27
CA GLY A 59 -23.54 7.91 -22.53
C GLY A 59 -23.13 9.19 -23.28
N SER A 60 -22.43 10.12 -22.61
CA SER A 60 -21.90 11.35 -23.22
C SER A 60 -20.38 11.27 -23.34
N SER A 61 -19.84 11.40 -24.56
CA SER A 61 -18.39 11.35 -24.82
C SER A 61 -17.60 12.40 -24.02
N LEU A 62 -18.21 13.54 -23.74
CA LEU A 62 -17.59 14.62 -22.96
C LEU A 62 -17.57 14.30 -21.45
N LEU A 63 -18.67 13.78 -20.91
CA LEU A 63 -18.81 13.52 -19.48
C LEU A 63 -18.13 12.21 -19.06
N ALA A 64 -18.04 11.24 -19.97
CA ALA A 64 -17.45 9.93 -19.72
C ALA A 64 -15.97 10.00 -19.28
N ILE A 65 -15.24 11.01 -19.74
CA ILE A 65 -13.79 11.15 -19.49
C ILE A 65 -13.44 12.13 -18.36
N GLN A 66 -14.46 12.70 -17.69
CA GLN A 66 -14.25 13.62 -16.58
C GLN A 66 -13.63 12.91 -15.36
N ASP A 67 -12.93 13.68 -14.53
CA ASP A 67 -12.32 13.20 -13.30
C ASP A 67 -13.36 12.62 -12.34
N GLU A 68 -14.51 13.27 -12.21
CA GLU A 68 -15.58 12.85 -11.31
C GLU A 68 -16.22 11.54 -11.77
N THR A 69 -16.31 11.31 -13.08
CA THR A 69 -16.75 10.01 -13.62
C THR A 69 -15.77 8.90 -13.27
N LEU A 70 -14.47 9.12 -13.46
CA LEU A 70 -13.42 8.18 -13.11
C LEU A 70 -13.42 7.85 -11.62
N ASN A 71 -13.44 8.87 -10.77
CA ASN A 71 -13.53 8.73 -9.33
C ASN A 71 -14.80 7.96 -8.92
N SER A 72 -15.94 8.24 -9.56
CA SER A 72 -17.18 7.52 -9.27
C SER A 72 -17.11 6.04 -9.64
N VAL A 73 -16.57 5.72 -10.82
CA VAL A 73 -16.43 4.34 -11.28
C VAL A 73 -15.49 3.54 -10.36
N VAL A 74 -14.35 4.10 -9.95
CA VAL A 74 -13.42 3.37 -9.07
C VAL A 74 -13.97 3.22 -7.65
N THR A 75 -14.69 4.23 -7.15
CA THR A 75 -15.37 4.14 -5.86
C THR A 75 -16.45 3.05 -5.88
N LEU A 76 -17.20 2.92 -6.98
CA LEU A 76 -18.13 1.79 -7.15
C LEU A 76 -17.43 0.43 -7.13
N ALA A 77 -16.25 0.31 -7.73
CA ALA A 77 -15.47 -0.93 -7.65
C ALA A 77 -15.19 -1.30 -6.18
N ALA A 78 -14.75 -0.33 -5.37
CA ALA A 78 -14.51 -0.55 -3.94
C ALA A 78 -15.79 -0.89 -3.15
N ILE A 79 -16.93 -0.30 -3.50
CA ILE A 79 -18.21 -0.60 -2.85
C ILE A 79 -18.65 -2.03 -3.16
N GLU A 80 -18.65 -2.43 -4.43
CA GLU A 80 -19.02 -3.78 -4.85
C GLU A 80 -18.07 -4.82 -4.25
N HIS A 81 -16.77 -4.53 -4.24
CA HIS A 81 -15.78 -5.33 -3.55
C HIS A 81 -16.09 -5.50 -2.06
N GLY A 82 -16.40 -4.40 -1.36
CA GLY A 82 -16.72 -4.42 0.06
C GLY A 82 -18.00 -5.21 0.40
N LYS A 83 -18.90 -5.37 -0.57
CA LYS A 83 -20.09 -6.24 -0.49
C LYS A 83 -19.81 -7.70 -0.85
N GLY A 84 -18.63 -8.02 -1.38
CA GLY A 84 -18.26 -9.34 -1.86
C GLY A 84 -18.61 -9.63 -3.32
N ASN A 85 -19.08 -8.62 -4.07
CA ASN A 85 -19.45 -8.73 -5.47
C ASN A 85 -18.22 -8.54 -6.38
N MET A 86 -17.36 -9.56 -6.40
CA MET A 86 -16.06 -9.50 -7.09
C MET A 86 -16.19 -9.26 -8.60
N ASP A 87 -17.18 -9.86 -9.26
CA ASP A 87 -17.40 -9.70 -10.71
C ASP A 87 -17.79 -8.27 -11.08
N ALA A 88 -18.66 -7.65 -10.28
CA ALA A 88 -19.07 -6.26 -10.48
C ALA A 88 -17.92 -5.29 -10.20
N SER A 89 -17.15 -5.54 -9.13
CA SER A 89 -15.92 -4.80 -8.83
C SER A 89 -14.95 -4.84 -10.02
N GLN A 90 -14.68 -6.04 -10.57
CA GLN A 90 -13.79 -6.20 -11.72
C GLN A 90 -14.30 -5.46 -12.96
N ALA A 91 -15.60 -5.53 -13.24
CA ALA A 91 -16.20 -4.80 -14.37
C ALA A 91 -16.01 -3.28 -14.24
N HIS A 92 -16.12 -2.72 -13.02
CA HIS A 92 -15.84 -1.31 -12.76
C HIS A 92 -14.36 -0.96 -12.93
N ILE A 93 -13.43 -1.81 -12.47
CA ILE A 93 -11.98 -1.63 -12.69
C ILE A 93 -11.65 -1.64 -14.19
N ASP A 94 -12.20 -2.57 -14.95
CA ASP A 94 -12.00 -2.63 -16.40
C ASP A 94 -12.55 -1.38 -17.10
N GLY A 95 -13.71 -0.88 -16.65
CA GLY A 95 -14.28 0.38 -17.10
C GLY A 95 -13.35 1.57 -16.83
N ALA A 96 -12.84 1.69 -15.61
CA ALA A 96 -11.90 2.75 -15.22
C ALA A 96 -10.61 2.69 -16.08
N LYS A 97 -10.03 1.50 -16.28
CA LYS A 97 -8.83 1.31 -17.12
C LYS A 97 -9.05 1.77 -18.56
N ARG A 98 -10.22 1.51 -19.13
CA ARG A 98 -10.57 2.00 -20.49
C ARG A 98 -10.63 3.53 -20.55
N ILE A 99 -11.24 4.17 -19.56
CA ILE A 99 -11.31 5.65 -19.52
C ILE A 99 -9.91 6.25 -19.33
N VAL A 100 -9.07 5.67 -18.47
CA VAL A 100 -7.66 6.07 -18.31
C VAL A 100 -6.88 5.93 -19.62
N SER A 101 -7.08 4.83 -20.35
CA SER A 101 -6.43 4.62 -21.66
C SER A 101 -6.85 5.68 -22.69
N ILE A 102 -8.14 6.04 -22.76
CA ILE A 102 -8.63 7.14 -23.61
C ILE A 102 -7.99 8.48 -23.25
N ARG A 103 -7.68 8.70 -21.96
CA ARG A 103 -6.99 9.90 -21.46
C ARG A 103 -5.46 9.85 -21.61
N GLY A 104 -4.91 8.80 -22.25
CA GLY A 104 -3.47 8.68 -22.51
C GLY A 104 -2.66 8.13 -21.34
N GLY A 105 -3.28 7.42 -20.41
CA GLY A 105 -2.62 6.73 -19.30
C GLY A 105 -2.69 7.45 -17.96
N ILE A 106 -2.30 6.75 -16.89
CA ILE A 106 -2.46 7.25 -15.52
C ILE A 106 -1.57 8.46 -15.25
N ASN A 107 -0.40 8.54 -15.88
CA ASN A 107 0.47 9.72 -15.77
C ASN A 107 -0.16 10.98 -16.40
N GLN A 108 -0.88 10.85 -17.53
CA GLN A 108 -1.59 11.99 -18.11
C GLN A 108 -2.76 12.43 -17.23
N VAL A 109 -3.48 11.48 -16.63
CA VAL A 109 -4.48 11.80 -15.61
C VAL A 109 -3.83 12.55 -14.44
N LYS A 110 -2.66 12.10 -13.96
CA LYS A 110 -1.94 12.75 -12.84
C LYS A 110 -1.58 14.20 -13.14
N ARG A 111 -1.15 14.52 -14.36
CA ARG A 111 -0.81 15.90 -14.77
C ARG A 111 -2.00 16.86 -14.72
N VAL A 112 -3.20 16.37 -14.98
CA VAL A 112 -4.43 17.16 -14.94
C VAL A 112 -4.98 17.21 -13.51
N ASN A 113 -5.09 16.04 -12.87
CA ASN A 113 -5.65 15.89 -11.54
C ASN A 113 -4.93 14.77 -10.76
N PRO A 114 -3.95 15.15 -9.91
CA PRO A 114 -3.21 14.19 -9.10
C PRO A 114 -4.07 13.35 -8.16
N LEU A 115 -5.17 13.90 -7.63
CA LEU A 115 -6.06 13.16 -6.75
C LEU A 115 -6.75 12.01 -7.49
N THR A 116 -7.29 12.28 -8.68
CA THR A 116 -7.93 11.25 -9.51
C THR A 116 -6.95 10.14 -9.85
N ALA A 117 -5.74 10.48 -10.31
CA ALA A 117 -4.74 9.46 -10.62
C ALA A 117 -4.38 8.59 -9.41
N ARG A 118 -4.22 9.19 -8.21
CA ARG A 118 -4.00 8.46 -6.96
C ARG A 118 -5.14 7.52 -6.65
N MET A 119 -6.38 8.00 -6.68
CA MET A 119 -7.58 7.21 -6.36
C MET A 119 -7.70 6.03 -7.30
N ILE A 120 -7.52 6.24 -8.61
CA ILE A 120 -7.62 5.19 -9.61
C ILE A 120 -6.55 4.11 -9.40
N ALA A 121 -5.28 4.49 -9.32
CA ALA A 121 -4.19 3.52 -9.17
C ALA A 121 -4.28 2.76 -7.83
N TRP A 122 -4.54 3.48 -6.74
CA TRP A 122 -4.60 2.94 -5.40
C TRP A 122 -5.77 1.98 -5.20
N VAL A 123 -6.99 2.42 -5.51
CA VAL A 123 -8.19 1.60 -5.30
C VAL A 123 -8.16 0.37 -6.19
N SER A 124 -7.76 0.52 -7.46
CA SER A 124 -7.66 -0.63 -8.39
C SER A 124 -6.73 -1.71 -7.83
N MET A 125 -5.58 -1.32 -7.26
CA MET A 125 -4.64 -2.27 -6.65
C MET A 125 -5.23 -2.92 -5.39
N LEU A 126 -5.91 -2.16 -4.52
CA LEU A 126 -6.47 -2.68 -3.28
C LEU A 126 -7.58 -3.71 -3.52
N VAL A 127 -8.51 -3.44 -4.44
CA VAL A 127 -9.67 -4.32 -4.68
C VAL A 127 -9.30 -5.56 -5.52
N THR A 128 -8.31 -5.44 -6.40
CA THR A 128 -7.86 -6.60 -7.19
C THR A 128 -6.75 -7.40 -6.51
N GLY A 129 -6.17 -6.87 -5.42
CA GLY A 129 -5.05 -7.49 -4.72
C GLY A 129 -3.71 -7.41 -5.47
N TYR A 130 -3.62 -6.68 -6.59
CA TYR A 130 -2.42 -6.57 -7.42
C TYR A 130 -2.41 -5.27 -8.26
N PRO A 131 -1.24 -4.67 -8.58
CA PRO A 131 -1.16 -3.50 -9.46
C PRO A 131 -1.88 -3.66 -10.79
N GLN A 132 -2.78 -2.72 -11.11
CA GLN A 132 -3.55 -2.73 -12.37
C GLN A 132 -2.97 -1.82 -13.46
N TYR A 133 -1.95 -1.05 -13.11
CA TYR A 133 -1.25 -0.12 -13.98
C TYR A 133 0.26 -0.41 -13.92
N PRO A 134 0.99 -0.24 -15.03
CA PRO A 134 2.44 -0.33 -15.03
C PRO A 134 3.05 0.82 -14.22
N ILE A 135 4.38 0.78 -14.05
CA ILE A 135 5.17 1.89 -13.53
C ILE A 135 5.92 2.59 -14.66
N GLN A 136 6.28 3.85 -14.45
CA GLN A 136 7.26 4.54 -15.29
C GLN A 136 8.69 4.20 -14.85
N ASP A 137 9.64 4.37 -15.76
CA ASP A 137 11.06 4.37 -15.40
C ASP A 137 11.48 5.72 -14.77
N ASP A 138 12.73 5.79 -14.32
CA ASP A 138 13.31 7.00 -13.72
C ASP A 138 13.45 8.18 -14.71
N LEU A 139 13.36 7.92 -16.02
CA LEU A 139 13.33 8.96 -17.06
C LEU A 139 11.91 9.51 -17.27
N GLY A 140 10.91 8.95 -16.56
CA GLY A 140 9.51 9.30 -16.70
C GLY A 140 8.87 8.77 -17.98
N LEU A 141 9.50 7.80 -18.63
CA LEU A 141 8.94 7.12 -19.81
C LEU A 141 7.91 6.09 -19.39
N GLY A 142 6.84 5.99 -20.18
CA GLY A 142 5.69 5.12 -19.93
C GLY A 142 4.43 5.89 -19.54
N ASP A 143 3.31 5.17 -19.47
CA ASP A 143 1.97 5.71 -19.20
C ASP A 143 1.44 5.33 -17.80
N GLY A 144 2.31 4.70 -16.99
CA GLY A 144 2.05 4.13 -15.67
C GLY A 144 2.21 5.09 -14.49
N VAL A 145 2.23 4.52 -13.27
CA VAL A 145 2.47 5.27 -12.04
C VAL A 145 3.92 5.74 -12.03
N GLY A 146 4.12 7.06 -11.96
CA GLY A 146 5.44 7.68 -12.03
C GLY A 146 6.17 7.80 -10.69
N PRO A 147 7.51 7.89 -10.70
CA PRO A 147 8.31 8.13 -9.50
C PRO A 147 8.03 9.51 -8.89
N THR A 148 8.29 9.64 -7.58
CA THR A 148 8.26 10.94 -6.90
C THR A 148 9.59 11.66 -7.03
N LEU A 149 9.63 12.95 -6.68
CA LEU A 149 10.88 13.71 -6.68
C LEU A 149 11.90 13.11 -5.69
N GLN A 150 11.48 12.73 -4.48
CA GLN A 150 12.38 12.12 -3.49
C GLN A 150 12.92 10.78 -3.98
N TRP A 151 12.12 10.00 -4.71
CA TRP A 151 12.58 8.77 -5.34
C TRP A 151 13.74 9.03 -6.31
N LEU A 152 13.58 10.02 -7.20
CA LEU A 152 14.60 10.38 -8.18
C LEU A 152 15.86 10.97 -7.52
N LEU A 153 15.70 11.78 -6.47
CA LEU A 153 16.83 12.33 -5.73
C LEU A 153 17.62 11.23 -4.99
N ALA A 154 16.96 10.16 -4.56
CA ALA A 154 17.61 9.02 -3.91
C ALA A 154 18.49 8.18 -4.86
N SER A 155 18.45 8.41 -6.18
CA SER A 155 19.31 7.71 -7.16
C SER A 155 20.80 7.88 -6.84
N SER A 156 21.21 9.04 -6.30
CA SER A 156 22.62 9.29 -5.95
C SER A 156 23.13 8.38 -4.83
N SER A 157 22.24 7.72 -4.11
CA SER A 157 22.61 6.80 -3.03
C SER A 157 22.96 5.40 -3.54
N LEU A 158 22.68 5.09 -4.81
CA LEU A 158 23.00 3.79 -5.41
C LEU A 158 24.51 3.56 -5.61
N ASP A 159 25.30 4.63 -5.62
CA ASP A 159 26.76 4.55 -5.75
C ASP A 159 27.46 4.09 -4.46
N PHE A 160 26.72 4.02 -3.34
CA PHE A 160 27.26 3.58 -2.06
C PHE A 160 27.04 2.08 -1.84
N GLN A 161 28.09 1.42 -1.36
CA GLN A 161 28.08 0.01 -1.02
C GLN A 161 27.26 -0.23 0.26
N ASP A 162 26.14 -0.94 0.13
CA ASP A 162 25.24 -1.26 1.24
C ASP A 162 25.53 -2.67 1.79
N CYS A 163 26.02 -2.74 3.03
CA CYS A 163 26.41 -3.99 3.68
C CYS A 163 25.28 -5.03 3.75
N VAL A 164 24.02 -4.59 3.88
CA VAL A 164 22.86 -5.49 3.91
C VAL A 164 22.60 -6.08 2.53
N VAL A 165 22.68 -5.25 1.48
CA VAL A 165 22.50 -5.72 0.10
C VAL A 165 23.54 -6.78 -0.26
N GLU A 166 24.80 -6.53 0.08
CA GLU A 166 25.90 -7.46 -0.22
C GLU A 166 25.78 -8.77 0.55
N SER A 167 25.48 -8.69 1.85
CA SER A 167 25.40 -9.87 2.71
C SER A 167 24.22 -10.77 2.35
N LEU A 168 23.09 -10.18 1.94
CA LEU A 168 21.87 -10.91 1.61
C LEU A 168 21.79 -11.40 0.16
N HIS A 169 22.75 -11.02 -0.70
CA HIS A 169 22.77 -11.33 -2.13
C HIS A 169 21.41 -11.05 -2.80
N LEU A 170 20.89 -9.84 -2.56
CA LEU A 170 19.54 -9.47 -2.99
C LEU A 170 19.42 -9.40 -4.52
N ASN A 171 18.22 -9.70 -5.01
CA ASN A 171 17.84 -9.35 -6.37
C ASN A 171 18.06 -7.84 -6.61
N PRO A 172 18.66 -7.42 -7.74
CA PRO A 172 19.01 -6.03 -7.99
C PRO A 172 17.83 -5.05 -7.88
N ASP A 173 16.64 -5.43 -8.35
CA ASP A 173 15.46 -4.57 -8.33
C ASP A 173 14.98 -4.35 -6.88
N VAL A 174 15.04 -5.38 -6.05
CA VAL A 174 14.67 -5.30 -4.62
C VAL A 174 15.73 -4.49 -3.84
N ALA A 175 17.01 -4.71 -4.15
CA ALA A 175 18.12 -3.97 -3.55
C ALA A 175 18.04 -2.47 -3.84
N GLU A 176 17.77 -2.11 -5.10
CA GLU A 176 17.60 -0.71 -5.52
C GLU A 176 16.51 -0.01 -4.70
N ILE A 177 15.37 -0.67 -4.51
CA ILE A 177 14.25 -0.13 -3.74
C ILE A 177 14.65 0.05 -2.28
N LEU A 178 15.30 -0.93 -1.66
CA LEU A 178 15.75 -0.83 -0.27
C LEU A 178 16.68 0.37 -0.07
N VAL A 179 17.71 0.49 -0.92
CA VAL A 179 18.72 1.56 -0.81
C VAL A 179 18.07 2.94 -0.94
N ARG A 180 17.16 3.12 -1.90
CA ARG A 180 16.45 4.39 -2.08
C ARG A 180 15.52 4.69 -0.92
N LEU A 181 14.77 3.70 -0.42
CA LEU A 181 13.89 3.90 0.73
C LEU A 181 14.69 4.29 1.98
N ARG A 182 15.86 3.68 2.23
CA ARG A 182 16.77 4.10 3.30
C ARG A 182 17.24 5.53 3.11
N ALA A 183 17.70 5.86 1.91
CA ALA A 183 18.17 7.20 1.57
C ALA A 183 17.09 8.28 1.77
N ILE A 184 15.81 7.93 1.66
CA ILE A 184 14.67 8.83 1.91
C ILE A 184 14.30 8.84 3.40
N MET A 185 14.12 7.67 4.02
CA MET A 185 13.51 7.53 5.34
C MET A 185 14.48 7.79 6.50
N HIS A 186 15.78 7.58 6.29
CA HIS A 186 16.80 7.84 7.31
C HIS A 186 17.29 9.30 7.32
N GLN A 187 16.77 10.15 6.43
CA GLN A 187 17.09 11.58 6.46
C GLN A 187 16.54 12.25 7.72
N PRO A 188 17.29 13.21 8.29
CA PRO A 188 16.72 14.12 9.29
C PRO A 188 15.46 14.78 8.73
N ASN A 189 14.36 14.77 9.50
CA ASN A 189 13.05 15.31 9.10
C ASN A 189 12.38 14.62 7.90
N ALA A 190 12.66 13.33 7.64
CA ALA A 190 12.02 12.55 6.57
C ALA A 190 10.48 12.70 6.56
N LEU A 191 9.82 12.70 7.71
CA LEU A 191 8.37 12.93 7.82
C LEU A 191 7.92 14.29 7.24
N GLY A 192 8.67 15.36 7.53
CA GLY A 192 8.38 16.70 7.02
C GLY A 192 8.57 16.79 5.51
N ILE A 193 9.56 16.07 4.98
CA ILE A 193 9.86 15.99 3.54
C ILE A 193 8.79 15.19 2.80
N LEU A 194 8.36 14.07 3.39
CA LEU A 194 7.37 13.18 2.79
C LEU A 194 5.97 13.80 2.77
N GLY A 195 5.59 14.60 3.79
CA GLY A 195 4.39 15.44 3.78
C GLY A 195 3.17 14.79 3.12
N THR A 196 2.66 15.41 2.06
CA THR A 196 1.56 14.86 1.23
C THR A 196 2.01 13.92 0.12
N GLU A 197 3.32 13.79 -0.11
CA GLU A 197 3.92 12.93 -1.14
C GLU A 197 4.08 11.48 -0.67
N LEU A 198 3.90 11.19 0.62
CA LEU A 198 3.94 9.83 1.15
C LEU A 198 2.97 8.89 0.41
N HIS A 199 1.77 9.36 0.06
CA HIS A 199 0.84 8.57 -0.74
C HIS A 199 1.39 8.24 -2.13
N ASP A 200 1.96 9.23 -2.82
CA ASP A 200 2.51 9.01 -4.16
C ASP A 200 3.72 8.06 -4.11
N LEU A 201 4.60 8.22 -3.11
CA LEU A 201 5.75 7.35 -2.89
C LEU A 201 5.30 5.92 -2.57
N THR A 202 4.38 5.75 -1.63
CA THR A 202 3.81 4.44 -1.29
C THR A 202 3.14 3.80 -2.50
N CYS A 203 2.34 4.56 -3.25
CA CYS A 203 1.69 4.07 -4.46
C CYS A 203 2.73 3.54 -5.46
N PHE A 204 3.72 4.34 -5.80
CA PHE A 204 4.78 3.95 -6.73
C PHE A 204 5.59 2.74 -6.24
N VAL A 205 6.05 2.76 -4.99
CA VAL A 205 6.91 1.70 -4.42
C VAL A 205 6.17 0.37 -4.30
N VAL A 206 4.93 0.38 -3.82
CA VAL A 206 4.14 -0.86 -3.71
C VAL A 206 3.83 -1.41 -5.11
N HIS A 207 3.53 -0.55 -6.10
CA HIS A 207 3.39 -1.00 -7.49
C HIS A 207 4.68 -1.65 -7.99
N LYS A 208 5.83 -0.99 -7.82
CA LYS A 208 7.14 -1.52 -8.24
C LYS A 208 7.44 -2.86 -7.56
N LEU A 209 7.27 -2.98 -6.25
CA LEU A 209 7.53 -4.22 -5.49
C LEU A 209 6.64 -5.39 -5.89
N LEU A 210 5.36 -5.14 -6.18
CA LEU A 210 4.42 -6.20 -6.56
C LEU A 210 4.54 -6.57 -8.04
N LEU A 211 5.04 -5.68 -8.90
CA LEU A 211 5.32 -5.95 -10.32
C LEU A 211 6.65 -6.70 -10.57
N ILE A 212 7.57 -6.73 -9.60
CA ILE A 212 8.82 -7.50 -9.70
C ILE A 212 8.50 -8.99 -9.87
N ALA A 213 9.18 -9.62 -10.83
CA ALA A 213 9.08 -11.05 -11.05
C ALA A 213 9.58 -11.84 -9.81
N PRO A 214 8.92 -12.95 -9.42
CA PRO A 214 9.34 -13.73 -8.27
C PRO A 214 10.80 -14.16 -8.36
N SER A 215 11.56 -13.93 -7.28
CA SER A 215 12.94 -14.38 -7.16
C SER A 215 13.02 -15.75 -6.49
N ASN A 216 14.05 -16.53 -6.81
CA ASN A 216 14.38 -17.77 -6.09
C ASN A 216 15.10 -17.50 -4.75
N SER A 217 15.44 -16.24 -4.45
CA SER A 217 16.10 -15.85 -3.19
C SER A 217 15.05 -15.58 -2.10
N PRO A 218 14.96 -16.40 -1.04
CA PRO A 218 14.01 -16.18 0.06
C PRO A 218 14.23 -14.84 0.77
N HIS A 219 15.48 -14.39 0.86
CA HIS A 219 15.84 -13.07 1.39
C HIS A 219 15.22 -11.94 0.57
N SER A 220 15.31 -12.03 -0.77
CA SER A 220 14.76 -11.02 -1.67
C SER A 220 13.24 -11.00 -1.59
N GLU A 221 12.59 -12.16 -1.61
CA GLU A 221 11.13 -12.26 -1.54
C GLU A 221 10.59 -11.82 -0.18
N CYS A 222 11.24 -12.23 0.92
CA CYS A 222 10.91 -11.78 2.27
C CYS A 222 10.97 -10.25 2.37
N LEU A 223 12.09 -9.66 1.94
CA LEU A 223 12.27 -8.22 1.97
C LEU A 223 11.27 -7.50 1.05
N ARG A 224 10.99 -8.05 -0.14
CA ARG A 224 10.02 -7.48 -1.10
C ARG A 224 8.62 -7.37 -0.49
N TYR A 225 8.11 -8.46 0.10
CA TYR A 225 6.79 -8.47 0.73
C TYR A 225 6.75 -7.63 2.01
N ALA A 226 7.79 -7.70 2.84
CA ALA A 226 7.87 -6.90 4.06
C ALA A 226 7.98 -5.40 3.74
N MET A 227 8.74 -4.97 2.72
CA MET A 227 8.75 -3.57 2.28
C MET A 227 7.38 -3.11 1.79
N ALA A 228 6.65 -3.94 1.03
CA ALA A 228 5.30 -3.60 0.59
C ALA A 228 4.37 -3.37 1.79
N LEU A 229 4.37 -4.28 2.77
CA LEU A 229 3.62 -4.13 4.02
C LEU A 229 4.05 -2.89 4.82
N TYR A 230 5.35 -2.64 4.90
CA TYR A 230 5.88 -1.50 5.63
C TYR A 230 5.41 -0.18 5.03
N MET A 231 5.43 -0.06 3.69
CA MET A 231 4.90 1.11 2.98
C MET A 231 3.38 1.28 3.22
N LEU A 232 2.62 0.19 3.28
CA LEU A 232 1.19 0.22 3.65
C LEU A 232 0.97 0.66 5.10
N ILE A 233 1.82 0.22 6.02
CA ILE A 233 1.77 0.64 7.42
C ILE A 233 2.09 2.13 7.52
N ILE A 234 3.22 2.63 7.04
CA ILE A 234 3.57 4.04 7.24
C ILE A 234 2.56 5.00 6.60
N HIS A 235 2.00 4.62 5.44
CA HIS A 235 0.98 5.41 4.75
C HIS A 235 -0.34 5.46 5.53
N GLY A 236 -0.77 4.30 6.04
CA GLY A 236 -2.04 4.18 6.73
C GLY A 236 -3.28 4.22 5.84
N THR A 237 -4.44 4.09 6.47
CA THR A 237 -5.73 4.05 5.78
C THR A 237 -6.28 5.47 5.65
N THR A 238 -5.90 6.18 4.59
CA THR A 238 -6.41 7.52 4.30
C THR A 238 -7.82 7.50 3.71
N TYR A 239 -8.11 6.54 2.83
CA TYR A 239 -9.40 6.46 2.11
C TYR A 239 -10.03 5.07 2.17
N TYR A 240 -9.21 4.02 2.10
CA TYR A 240 -9.66 2.63 2.06
C TYR A 240 -8.77 1.78 2.95
N THR A 241 -9.33 0.67 3.45
CA THR A 241 -8.57 -0.31 4.20
C THR A 241 -7.56 -1.02 3.31
N HIS A 242 -6.39 -1.34 3.86
CA HIS A 242 -5.38 -2.16 3.20
C HIS A 242 -5.50 -3.65 3.56
N THR A 243 -6.45 -4.02 4.42
CA THR A 243 -6.52 -5.33 5.08
C THR A 243 -6.40 -6.51 4.12
N GLU A 244 -7.13 -6.49 3.00
CA GLU A 244 -7.17 -7.64 2.10
C GLU A 244 -5.86 -7.81 1.32
N LEU A 245 -5.33 -6.72 0.75
CA LEU A 245 -4.00 -6.72 0.13
C LEU A 245 -2.92 -7.14 1.14
N ALA A 246 -2.94 -6.58 2.34
CA ALA A 246 -1.99 -6.91 3.40
C ALA A 246 -2.06 -8.39 3.78
N ASN A 247 -3.26 -8.96 3.95
CA ASN A 247 -3.43 -10.38 4.27
C ASN A 247 -2.90 -11.31 3.16
N SER A 248 -3.09 -10.95 1.89
CA SER A 248 -2.53 -11.69 0.77
C SER A 248 -0.99 -11.64 0.79
N ILE A 249 -0.41 -10.46 1.02
CA ILE A 249 1.05 -10.29 1.12
C ILE A 249 1.62 -11.04 2.34
N ILE A 250 0.93 -11.02 3.49
CA ILE A 250 1.33 -11.76 4.70
C ILE A 250 1.38 -13.27 4.40
N SER A 251 0.39 -13.81 3.69
CA SER A 251 0.39 -15.22 3.33
C SER A 251 1.65 -15.60 2.54
N CYS A 252 2.05 -14.77 1.57
CA CYS A 252 3.28 -14.98 0.82
C CYS A 252 4.54 -14.81 1.69
N LEU A 253 4.56 -13.80 2.55
CA LEU A 253 5.68 -13.51 3.45
C LEU A 253 5.93 -14.65 4.44
N LYS A 254 4.88 -15.24 5.02
CA LYS A 254 5.00 -16.38 5.93
C LYS A 254 5.73 -17.55 5.29
N SER A 255 5.42 -17.88 4.04
CA SER A 255 6.10 -18.94 3.31
C SER A 255 7.60 -18.67 3.11
N GLN A 256 8.00 -17.40 2.96
CA GLN A 256 9.42 -17.03 2.85
C GLN A 256 10.12 -17.03 4.21
N LEU A 257 9.42 -16.58 5.26
CA LEU A 257 9.94 -16.64 6.64
C LEU A 257 10.18 -18.08 7.09
N ASP A 258 9.28 -19.02 6.75
CA ASP A 258 9.48 -20.45 7.03
C ASP A 258 10.79 -20.98 6.45
N LEU A 259 11.15 -20.57 5.23
CA LEU A 259 12.42 -20.96 4.60
C LEU A 259 13.62 -20.33 5.32
N LEU A 260 13.54 -19.04 5.66
CA LEU A 260 14.63 -18.32 6.33
C LEU A 260 14.89 -18.82 7.75
N LEU A 261 13.88 -19.35 8.44
CA LEU A 261 14.05 -19.91 9.80
C LEU A 261 14.84 -21.22 9.82
N MET A 262 15.03 -21.86 8.66
CA MET A 262 15.84 -23.08 8.53
C MET A 262 17.33 -22.76 8.29
N GLU A 263 17.67 -21.50 8.02
CA GLU A 263 19.04 -21.08 7.76
C GLU A 263 19.80 -20.81 9.07
N PRO A 264 21.14 -21.04 9.09
CA PRO A 264 21.95 -20.74 10.26
C PRO A 264 21.96 -19.24 10.57
N PHE A 265 21.86 -18.91 11.86
CA PHE A 265 21.80 -17.52 12.32
C PHE A 265 23.06 -16.72 11.96
N ASN A 266 22.84 -15.55 11.38
CA ASN A 266 23.81 -14.47 11.19
C ASN A 266 23.14 -13.17 11.66
N ALA A 267 23.89 -12.22 12.24
CA ALA A 267 23.36 -10.97 12.75
C ALA A 267 22.53 -10.19 11.70
N ILE A 268 22.97 -10.14 10.45
CA ILE A 268 22.23 -9.46 9.36
C ILE A 268 20.94 -10.21 9.01
N PHE A 269 20.98 -11.55 9.01
CA PHE A 269 19.78 -12.38 8.79
C PHE A 269 18.79 -12.23 9.94
N GLY A 270 19.29 -12.16 11.18
CA GLY A 270 18.52 -11.86 12.36
C GLY A 270 17.83 -10.49 12.28
N SER A 271 18.54 -9.45 11.85
CA SER A 271 17.94 -8.14 11.58
C SER A 271 16.81 -8.20 10.54
N LEU A 272 17.01 -8.93 9.43
CA LEU A 272 15.96 -9.11 8.42
C LEU A 272 14.74 -9.85 8.99
N GLN A 273 14.95 -10.97 9.69
CA GLN A 273 13.89 -11.77 10.28
C GLN A 273 13.08 -10.95 11.30
N THR A 274 13.79 -10.29 12.23
CA THR A 274 13.18 -9.40 13.24
C THR A 274 12.38 -8.28 12.58
N TRP A 275 12.92 -7.64 11.55
CA TRP A 275 12.21 -6.58 10.83
C TRP A 275 10.98 -7.08 10.09
N ALA A 276 11.11 -8.14 9.30
CA ALA A 276 10.01 -8.72 8.55
C ALA A 276 8.88 -9.23 9.47
N LEU A 277 9.22 -9.90 10.58
CA LEU A 277 8.25 -10.35 11.59
C LEU A 277 7.53 -9.17 12.23
N SER A 278 8.25 -8.12 12.59
CA SER A 278 7.66 -6.90 13.17
C SER A 278 6.61 -6.29 12.24
N VAL A 279 6.98 -6.13 10.97
CA VAL A 279 6.10 -5.58 9.93
C VAL A 279 4.88 -6.48 9.70
N ALA A 280 5.08 -7.79 9.66
CA ALA A 280 4.00 -8.76 9.48
C ALA A 280 3.02 -8.75 10.66
N ILE A 281 3.52 -8.70 11.90
CA ILE A 281 2.69 -8.70 13.12
C ILE A 281 1.82 -7.45 13.17
N VAL A 282 2.39 -6.27 12.89
CA VAL A 282 1.65 -5.01 12.85
C VAL A 282 0.61 -4.97 11.72
N SER A 283 0.86 -5.70 10.62
CA SER A 283 -0.07 -5.77 9.48
C SER A 283 -1.18 -6.82 9.65
N ALA A 284 -0.95 -7.85 10.47
CA ALA A 284 -1.83 -9.01 10.53
C ALA A 284 -3.15 -8.70 11.24
N THR A 285 -4.26 -9.03 10.58
CA THR A 285 -5.61 -8.89 11.16
C THR A 285 -6.23 -10.23 11.56
N LYS A 286 -5.68 -11.35 11.07
CA LYS A 286 -6.21 -12.69 11.35
C LYS A 286 -5.58 -13.24 12.63
N PRO A 287 -6.37 -13.69 13.62
CA PRO A 287 -5.85 -14.21 14.89
C PRO A 287 -4.80 -15.33 14.72
N ALA A 288 -5.05 -16.26 13.79
CA ALA A 288 -4.12 -17.36 13.51
C ALA A 288 -2.77 -16.89 12.93
N ASP A 289 -2.76 -15.82 12.13
CA ASP A 289 -1.52 -15.26 11.60
C ASP A 289 -0.76 -14.52 12.71
N VAL A 290 -1.46 -13.73 13.54
CA VAL A 290 -0.88 -13.03 14.69
C VAL A 290 -0.23 -14.02 15.66
N GLU A 291 -0.92 -15.13 15.98
CA GLU A 291 -0.40 -16.15 16.90
C GLU A 291 0.88 -16.79 16.36
N TRP A 292 0.84 -17.23 15.10
CA TRP A 292 2.00 -17.84 14.46
C TRP A 292 3.19 -16.88 14.41
N LEU A 293 2.97 -15.66 13.92
CA LEU A 293 4.01 -14.64 13.80
C LEU A 293 4.61 -14.27 15.17
N SER A 294 3.77 -14.11 16.19
CA SER A 294 4.23 -13.78 17.54
C SER A 294 5.07 -14.90 18.14
N LYS A 295 4.66 -16.17 17.95
CA LYS A 295 5.44 -17.32 18.41
C LYS A 295 6.80 -17.38 17.73
N THR A 296 6.84 -17.16 16.42
CA THR A 296 8.08 -17.11 15.63
C THR A 296 8.98 -15.95 16.08
N ALA A 297 8.41 -14.76 16.31
CA ALA A 297 9.16 -13.61 16.81
C ALA A 297 9.79 -13.86 18.18
N ARG A 298 9.13 -14.58 19.10
CA ARG A 298 9.75 -14.99 20.38
C ARG A 298 10.98 -15.86 20.18
N VAL A 299 10.91 -16.84 19.26
CA VAL A 299 12.04 -17.73 18.98
C VAL A 299 13.23 -16.93 18.44
N VAL A 300 12.98 -16.03 17.49
CA VAL A 300 14.03 -15.15 16.93
C VAL A 300 14.58 -14.20 17.99
N ALA A 301 13.72 -13.61 18.84
CA ALA A 301 14.12 -12.73 19.92
C ALA A 301 15.05 -13.43 20.92
N SER A 302 14.69 -14.65 21.35
CA SER A 302 15.54 -15.45 22.25
C SER A 302 16.88 -15.84 21.61
N ALA A 303 16.90 -16.13 20.31
CA ALA A 303 18.13 -16.49 19.59
C ALA A 303 19.07 -15.30 19.37
N LEU A 304 18.53 -14.09 19.30
CA LEU A 304 19.29 -12.84 19.10
C LEU A 304 19.51 -12.06 20.41
N GLU A 305 19.08 -12.60 21.55
CA GLU A 305 19.16 -11.92 22.85
C GLU A 305 18.49 -10.53 22.84
N VAL A 306 17.36 -10.41 22.15
CA VAL A 306 16.53 -9.19 22.17
C VAL A 306 15.74 -9.19 23.48
N GLU A 307 16.13 -8.35 24.43
CA GLU A 307 15.53 -8.31 25.77
C GLU A 307 14.48 -7.21 25.93
N ASN A 308 14.60 -6.14 25.13
CA ASN A 308 13.74 -4.96 25.24
C ASN A 308 13.42 -4.35 23.86
N TRP A 309 12.60 -3.30 23.86
CA TRP A 309 12.21 -2.58 22.65
C TRP A 309 13.41 -1.92 21.95
N GLU A 310 14.36 -1.38 22.71
CA GLU A 310 15.54 -0.71 22.16
C GLU A 310 16.39 -1.69 21.35
N ASP A 311 16.54 -2.94 21.81
CA ASP A 311 17.22 -4.02 21.08
C ASP A 311 16.50 -4.34 19.77
N ALA A 312 15.17 -4.50 19.82
CA ALA A 312 14.36 -4.76 18.64
C ALA A 312 14.50 -3.59 17.63
N LEU A 313 14.45 -2.35 18.12
CA LEU A 313 14.57 -1.13 17.31
C LEU A 313 15.93 -1.02 16.62
N MET A 314 17.02 -1.50 17.23
CA MET A 314 18.33 -1.58 16.55
C MET A 314 18.24 -2.46 15.29
N HIS A 315 17.61 -3.63 15.40
CA HIS A 315 17.39 -4.50 14.25
C HIS A 315 16.49 -3.87 13.20
N LEU A 316 15.45 -3.13 13.60
CA LEU A 316 14.57 -2.45 12.65
C LEU A 316 15.30 -1.36 11.86
N ARG A 317 16.11 -0.55 12.55
CA ARG A 317 16.92 0.53 11.94
C ARG A 317 17.97 -0.01 10.99
N ASN A 318 18.56 -1.17 11.29
CA ASN A 318 19.50 -1.84 10.40
C ASN A 318 18.88 -2.23 9.05
N ILE A 319 17.56 -2.43 8.99
CA ILE A 319 16.85 -2.78 7.74
C ILE A 319 16.18 -1.57 7.10
N LEU A 320 15.12 -1.03 7.70
CA LEU A 320 14.41 0.14 7.21
C LEU A 320 13.51 0.69 8.32
N TRP A 321 13.67 1.96 8.67
CA TRP A 321 12.88 2.56 9.74
C TRP A 321 12.61 4.03 9.48
N LEU A 322 11.35 4.41 9.62
CA LEU A 322 10.86 5.77 9.64
C LEU A 322 10.17 5.98 10.99
N GLU A 323 10.66 6.96 11.76
CA GLU A 323 10.01 7.35 13.01
C GLU A 323 8.65 7.97 12.68
N THR A 324 7.56 7.33 13.09
CA THR A 324 6.18 7.76 12.83
C THR A 324 5.32 7.58 14.08
N GLU A 325 4.11 8.15 14.10
CA GLU A 325 3.12 7.87 15.16
C GLU A 325 2.80 6.37 15.30
N ARG A 326 3.09 5.56 14.27
CA ARG A 326 2.88 4.11 14.29
C ARG A 326 4.00 3.35 14.99
N ALA A 327 5.12 4.00 15.33
CA ALA A 327 6.22 3.40 16.09
C ALA A 327 5.73 2.80 17.41
N ASP A 328 4.78 3.47 18.08
CA ASP A 328 4.16 2.96 19.31
C ASP A 328 3.44 1.63 19.10
N THR A 329 2.87 1.39 17.92
CA THR A 329 2.23 0.10 17.61
C THR A 329 3.27 -1.01 17.54
N PHE A 330 4.42 -0.77 16.90
CA PHE A 330 5.52 -1.74 16.89
C PHE A 330 6.02 -2.03 18.31
N ARG A 331 6.26 -0.96 19.09
CA ARG A 331 6.70 -1.08 20.48
C ARG A 331 5.76 -1.93 21.33
N GLN A 332 4.45 -1.65 21.29
CA GLN A 332 3.46 -2.41 22.05
C GLN A 332 3.42 -3.89 21.67
N GLN A 333 3.64 -4.23 20.39
CA GLN A 333 3.71 -5.64 19.98
C GLN A 333 4.96 -6.32 20.53
N TRP A 334 6.12 -5.65 20.47
CA TRP A 334 7.37 -6.19 21.01
C TRP A 334 7.34 -6.35 22.52
N GLU A 335 6.80 -5.39 23.27
CA GLU A 335 6.60 -5.53 24.72
C GLU A 335 5.75 -6.77 25.06
N ARG A 336 4.71 -7.08 24.26
CA ARG A 336 3.89 -8.29 24.42
C ARG A 336 4.60 -9.59 24.00
N ILE A 337 5.53 -9.52 23.05
CA ILE A 337 6.30 -10.68 22.59
C ILE A 337 7.34 -11.06 23.66
N LEU A 338 7.94 -10.07 24.31
CA LEU A 338 9.03 -10.22 25.28
C LEU A 338 8.56 -10.52 26.72
N THR A 339 7.25 -10.46 26.99
CA THR A 339 6.65 -10.83 28.28
C THR A 339 6.25 -12.31 28.30
#